data_AF-A0A426VD75-F1
#
_entry.id   AF-A0A426VD75-F1
#
_cell.length_a   1.000
_cell.length_b   1.000
_cell.length_c   1.000
_cell.angle_alpha   90.00
_cell.angle_beta   90.00
_cell.angle_gamma   90.00
#
_symmetry.space_group_name_H-M   'P 1'
#
loop_
_entity.id
_entity.type
_entity.pdbx_description
1 polymer ?
#
loop_
_entity_poly.entity_id
_entity_poly.type
_entity_poly.pdbx_seq_one_letter_code
_entity_poly.pdbx_strand_id
1 'polypeptide(L)'
;MSALPSSTLLQPPSRHGADPAIGRRMARGVRLLIRRDPEATPAQWDALGAALRQGDPPADALVEWLHQVGMTAGRPLLERAIEQGVDGMPDSPAPLVAFIRHVETRPAWVDPAKLRDGARYIHSTGRFGMLVLRDAGLMAGYQAGAINQALVMTGALQRGAQRRVAETTSWWVDATAEGGMERFSPGFKTTLRVRVMHAIVRRSLSGRVAWDHDALGLPINQVDMQATYLGFSAVHLMALRVSGVVTTRRDAQGMMHLWRYIGWVMGVDESLLTEDEHESRVLIYQNIVSQAPPDETSQALGRSLMDEPLARHYRWLPGLQGRFNRARHLSVARLFVGSEGMASLGLPPTLPWYPVLTLLPRLAWHGAMRLLPGGQDLLVRLGRQRQVSYLPVLFGGHQPGVASPEAVARSSHP
;
A
#
# COMPACT_ATOMS: atom_id res chain seq x y z
N MET A 1 -28.28 15.43 20.55
CA MET A 1 -27.99 16.20 19.33
C MET A 1 -27.16 17.41 19.74
N SER A 2 -25.84 17.27 19.79
CA SER A 2 -24.93 18.39 20.02
C SER A 2 -24.37 18.78 18.66
N ALA A 3 -24.66 20.00 18.23
CA ALA A 3 -24.19 20.55 16.96
C ALA A 3 -22.66 20.63 16.98
N LEU A 4 -22.03 20.07 15.94
CA LEU A 4 -20.61 20.27 15.67
C LEU A 4 -20.37 21.75 15.39
N PRO A 5 -19.28 22.35 15.91
CA PRO A 5 -18.93 23.72 15.58
C PRO A 5 -18.69 23.81 14.07
N SER A 6 -19.32 24.79 13.43
CA SER A 6 -19.14 25.10 12.01
C SER A 6 -17.66 25.35 11.72
N SER A 7 -16.93 24.32 11.29
CA SER A 7 -15.60 24.50 10.74
C SER A 7 -15.74 25.35 9.49
N THR A 8 -15.06 26.48 9.43
CA THR A 8 -14.75 27.17 8.18
C THR A 8 -14.22 26.10 7.22
N LEU A 9 -15.04 25.67 6.24
CA LEU A 9 -14.66 24.64 5.29
C LEU A 9 -13.52 25.21 4.46
N LEU A 10 -12.29 24.90 4.85
CA LEU A 10 -11.12 25.13 4.00
C LEU A 10 -11.44 24.49 2.66
N GLN A 11 -11.35 25.27 1.58
CA GLN A 11 -11.57 24.74 0.24
C GLN A 11 -10.67 23.51 0.04
N PRO A 12 -11.20 22.44 -0.56
CA PRO A 12 -10.42 21.25 -0.84
C PRO A 12 -9.22 21.62 -1.72
N PRO A 13 -8.08 20.93 -1.57
CA PRO A 13 -6.94 21.16 -2.45
C PRO A 13 -7.33 21.06 -3.93
N SER A 14 -6.72 21.87 -4.80
CA SER A 14 -7.15 22.00 -6.20
C SER A 14 -6.99 20.71 -7.02
N ARG A 15 -6.19 19.74 -6.55
CA ARG A 15 -6.12 18.40 -7.12
C ARG A 15 -7.43 17.61 -7.03
N HIS A 16 -8.28 17.93 -6.05
CA HIS A 16 -9.48 17.15 -5.73
C HIS A 16 -10.50 17.22 -6.87
N GLY A 17 -10.54 16.18 -7.69
CA GLY A 17 -11.32 16.16 -8.92
C GLY A 17 -10.89 17.25 -9.90
N ALA A 18 -9.59 17.47 -10.05
CA ALA A 18 -9.04 18.37 -11.06
C ALA A 18 -9.49 17.99 -12.48
N ASP A 19 -9.65 16.69 -12.77
CA ASP A 19 -10.27 16.19 -14.00
C ASP A 19 -11.14 14.94 -13.74
N PRO A 20 -12.41 15.12 -13.33
CA PRO A 20 -13.32 14.02 -13.04
C PRO A 20 -13.67 13.22 -14.30
N ALA A 21 -13.58 13.81 -15.49
CA ALA A 21 -13.87 13.11 -16.74
C ALA A 21 -12.78 12.08 -17.07
N ILE A 22 -11.50 12.45 -16.87
CA ILE A 22 -10.37 11.51 -16.91
C ILE A 22 -10.50 10.45 -15.83
N GLY A 23 -10.75 10.87 -14.58
CA GLY A 23 -10.93 9.94 -13.46
C GLY A 23 -12.03 8.89 -13.74
N ARG A 24 -13.21 9.32 -14.22
CA ARG A 24 -14.30 8.41 -14.59
C ARG A 24 -13.92 7.47 -15.73
N ARG A 25 -13.15 7.93 -16.71
CA ARG A 25 -12.64 7.10 -17.81
C ARG A 25 -11.68 6.03 -17.29
N MET A 26 -10.76 6.39 -16.40
CA MET A 26 -9.84 5.46 -15.74
C MET A 26 -10.59 4.45 -14.86
N ALA A 27 -11.65 4.88 -14.18
CA ALA A 27 -12.45 4.04 -13.29
C ALA A 27 -13.45 3.12 -14.01
N ARG A 28 -13.55 3.16 -15.35
CA ARG A 28 -14.53 2.36 -16.14
C ARG A 28 -14.48 0.87 -15.82
N GLY A 29 -13.29 0.29 -15.67
CA GLY A 29 -13.14 -1.13 -15.36
C GLY A 29 -13.75 -1.49 -14.00
N VAL A 30 -13.49 -0.67 -12.98
CA VAL A 30 -14.04 -0.86 -11.63
C VAL A 30 -15.54 -0.59 -11.62
N ARG A 31 -16.03 0.42 -12.36
CA ARG A 31 -17.46 0.76 -12.47
C ARG A 31 -18.33 -0.42 -12.90
N LEU A 32 -17.83 -1.27 -13.80
CA LEU A 32 -18.54 -2.47 -14.27
C LEU A 32 -18.74 -3.52 -13.16
N LEU A 33 -17.93 -3.46 -12.10
CA LEU A 33 -17.99 -4.38 -10.96
C LEU A 33 -18.88 -3.85 -9.82
N ILE A 34 -19.52 -2.69 -10.00
CA ILE A 34 -20.36 -2.03 -9.00
C ILE A 34 -21.82 -2.03 -9.46
N ARG A 35 -22.68 -2.62 -8.62
CA ARG A 35 -24.14 -2.75 -8.88
C ARG A 35 -24.93 -1.45 -8.73
N ARG A 36 -24.49 -0.54 -7.87
CA ARG A 36 -25.15 0.75 -7.59
C ARG A 36 -24.44 1.90 -8.28
N ASP A 37 -25.01 3.09 -8.22
CA ASP A 37 -24.30 4.32 -8.58
C ASP A 37 -23.11 4.54 -7.62
N PRO A 38 -21.86 4.57 -8.11
CA PRO A 38 -20.69 4.79 -7.26
C PRO A 38 -20.31 6.25 -7.09
N GLU A 39 -21.00 7.19 -7.74
CA GLU A 39 -20.74 8.62 -7.58
C GLU A 39 -20.86 9.01 -6.10
N ALA A 40 -19.94 9.86 -5.65
CA ALA A 40 -19.97 10.38 -4.29
C ALA A 40 -21.14 11.38 -4.16
N THR A 41 -21.90 11.28 -3.06
CA THR A 41 -22.80 12.37 -2.68
C THR A 41 -22.00 13.65 -2.42
N PRO A 42 -22.60 14.85 -2.48
CA PRO A 42 -21.89 16.10 -2.19
C PRO A 42 -21.15 16.08 -0.85
N ALA A 43 -21.79 15.57 0.21
CA ALA A 43 -21.16 15.44 1.52
C ALA A 43 -19.96 14.48 1.53
N GLN A 44 -20.03 13.36 0.82
CA GLN A 44 -18.90 12.43 0.69
C GLN A 44 -17.76 13.04 -0.13
N TRP A 45 -18.09 13.78 -1.18
CA TRP A 45 -17.12 14.47 -2.01
C TRP A 45 -16.37 15.54 -1.23
N ASP A 46 -17.09 16.35 -0.45
CA ASP A 46 -16.51 17.37 0.43
C ASP A 46 -15.65 16.73 1.53
N ALA A 47 -16.10 15.61 2.11
CA ALA A 47 -15.33 14.87 3.11
C ALA A 47 -14.02 14.30 2.55
N LEU A 48 -14.05 13.74 1.33
CA LEU A 48 -12.83 13.31 0.63
C LEU A 48 -11.88 14.50 0.42
N GLY A 49 -12.40 15.63 -0.06
CA GLY A 49 -11.61 16.84 -0.25
C GLY A 49 -10.97 17.36 1.03
N ALA A 50 -11.73 17.37 2.14
CA ALA A 50 -11.23 17.76 3.46
C ALA A 50 -10.17 16.80 4.00
N ALA A 51 -10.31 15.49 3.75
CA ALA A 51 -9.36 14.47 4.19
C ALA A 51 -7.99 14.59 3.49
N LEU A 52 -7.89 15.28 2.33
CA LEU A 52 -6.61 15.61 1.71
C LEU A 52 -5.76 16.57 2.57
N ARG A 53 -6.37 17.28 3.52
CA ARG A 53 -5.70 18.17 4.48
C ARG A 53 -5.50 17.52 5.84
N GLN A 54 -5.71 16.21 5.97
CA GLN A 54 -5.59 15.47 7.22
C GLN A 54 -4.42 14.48 7.17
N GLY A 55 -3.55 14.55 8.17
CA GLY A 55 -2.44 13.62 8.38
C GLY A 55 -2.80 12.49 9.34
N ASP A 56 -1.88 12.12 10.22
CA ASP A 56 -2.07 11.08 11.24
C ASP A 56 -1.74 11.71 12.60
N PRO A 57 -2.72 12.29 13.32
CA PRO A 57 -2.45 13.14 14.48
C PRO A 57 -1.59 12.46 15.57
N PRO A 58 -1.82 11.19 15.96
CA PRO A 58 -0.92 10.49 16.89
C PRO A 58 0.53 10.39 16.42
N ALA A 59 0.75 10.04 15.14
CA ALA A 59 2.11 9.92 14.60
C ALA A 59 2.76 11.29 14.35
N ASP A 60 1.99 12.28 13.94
CA ASP A 60 2.45 13.65 13.70
C ASP A 60 2.89 14.32 15.01
N ALA A 61 2.12 14.15 16.10
CA ALA A 61 2.50 14.63 17.43
C ALA A 61 3.76 13.94 17.97
N LEU A 62 3.89 12.62 17.73
CA LEU A 62 5.11 11.88 18.09
C LEU A 62 6.33 12.42 17.34
N VAL A 63 6.21 12.67 16.04
CA VAL A 63 7.31 13.16 15.21
C VAL A 63 7.70 14.59 15.56
N GLU A 64 6.72 15.43 15.92
CA GLU A 64 7.01 16.77 16.40
C GLU A 64 7.81 16.72 17.72
N TRP A 65 7.42 15.85 18.66
CA TRP A 65 8.24 15.61 19.86
C TRP A 65 9.65 15.07 19.52
N LEU A 66 9.77 14.08 18.63
CA LEU A 66 11.07 13.55 18.19
C LEU A 66 11.96 14.65 17.59
N HIS A 67 11.38 15.63 16.91
CA HIS A 67 12.12 16.77 16.38
C HIS A 67 12.59 17.72 17.49
N GLN A 68 11.73 18.02 18.46
CA GLN A 68 12.05 18.91 19.60
C GLN A 68 13.17 18.37 20.48
N VAL A 69 13.15 17.06 20.79
CA VAL A 69 14.20 16.42 21.62
C VAL A 69 15.42 15.97 20.83
N GLY A 70 15.32 15.97 19.50
CA GLY A 70 16.34 15.43 18.59
C GLY A 70 16.26 13.92 18.41
N MET A 71 16.46 13.46 17.17
CA MET A 71 16.34 12.04 16.78
C MET A 71 17.28 11.11 17.56
N THR A 72 18.48 11.57 17.89
CA THR A 72 19.48 10.79 18.66
C THR A 72 18.95 10.39 20.03
N ALA A 73 18.21 11.28 20.70
CA ALA A 73 17.65 11.02 22.03
C ALA A 73 16.28 10.33 21.96
N GLY A 74 15.41 10.75 21.02
CA GLY A 74 14.05 10.26 20.93
C GLY A 74 13.92 8.86 20.33
N ARG A 75 14.76 8.50 19.35
CA ARG A 75 14.64 7.23 18.62
C ARG A 75 14.87 5.98 19.48
N PRO A 76 15.87 5.93 20.38
CA PRO A 76 16.02 4.80 21.31
C PRO A 76 14.78 4.57 22.17
N LEU A 77 14.12 5.64 22.61
CA LEU A 77 12.86 5.54 23.37
C LEU A 77 11.72 4.99 22.50
N LEU A 78 11.58 5.50 21.27
CA LEU A 78 10.60 4.98 20.31
C LEU A 78 10.80 3.50 20.03
N GLU A 79 12.02 3.08 19.69
CA GLU A 79 12.31 1.68 19.37
C GLU A 79 12.06 0.78 20.59
N ARG A 80 12.47 1.21 21.80
CA ARG A 80 12.17 0.48 23.03
C ARG A 80 10.65 0.32 23.23
N ALA A 81 9.88 1.37 23.00
CA ALA A 81 8.42 1.31 23.17
C ALA A 81 7.73 0.45 22.09
N ILE A 82 8.21 0.44 20.85
CA ILE A 82 7.74 -0.48 19.80
C ILE A 82 8.06 -1.94 20.17
N GLU A 83 9.27 -2.18 20.68
CA GLU A 83 9.78 -3.51 21.03
C GLU A 83 9.13 -4.11 22.29
N GLN A 84 8.89 -3.28 23.31
CA GLN A 84 8.54 -3.74 24.67
C GLN A 84 7.26 -3.12 25.24
N GLY A 85 6.70 -2.09 24.60
CA GLY A 85 5.58 -1.31 25.14
C GLY A 85 6.04 -0.21 26.09
N VAL A 86 5.08 0.51 26.68
CA VAL A 86 5.35 1.68 27.54
C VAL A 86 5.22 1.42 29.04
N ASP A 87 4.70 0.24 29.44
CA ASP A 87 4.49 -0.10 30.86
C ASP A 87 5.79 -0.11 31.68
N GLY A 88 6.91 -0.53 31.08
CA GLY A 88 8.24 -0.52 31.70
C GLY A 88 9.02 0.80 31.53
N MET A 89 8.35 1.88 31.11
CA MET A 89 8.96 3.16 30.78
C MET A 89 8.19 4.33 31.42
N PRO A 90 8.21 4.47 32.77
CA PRO A 90 7.34 5.40 33.51
C PRO A 90 7.55 6.88 33.17
N ASP A 91 8.78 7.27 32.79
CA ASP A 91 9.13 8.65 32.42
C ASP A 91 8.97 8.92 30.90
N SER A 92 8.18 8.08 30.20
CA SER A 92 7.96 8.25 28.76
C SER A 92 7.18 9.52 28.44
N PRO A 93 7.59 10.30 27.43
CA PRO A 93 6.86 11.50 27.03
C PRO A 93 5.45 11.20 26.55
N ALA A 94 4.51 12.11 26.84
CA ALA A 94 3.10 11.93 26.54
C ALA A 94 2.79 11.58 25.07
N PRO A 95 3.44 12.19 24.04
CA PRO A 95 3.21 11.80 22.64
C PRO A 95 3.60 10.35 22.33
N LEU A 96 4.66 9.83 22.94
CA LEU A 96 5.09 8.44 22.80
C LEU A 96 4.10 7.48 23.45
N VAL A 97 3.65 7.80 24.67
CA VAL A 97 2.64 7.01 25.38
C VAL A 97 1.34 6.99 24.60
N ALA A 98 0.86 8.15 24.14
CA ALA A 98 -0.38 8.25 23.37
C ALA A 98 -0.33 7.43 22.08
N PHE A 99 0.77 7.52 21.33
CA PHE A 99 0.96 6.73 20.10
C PHE A 99 0.93 5.22 20.35
N ILE A 100 1.65 4.73 21.36
CA ILE A 100 1.72 3.29 21.67
C ILE A 100 0.41 2.78 22.27
N ARG A 101 -0.21 3.53 23.19
CA ARG A 101 -1.50 3.14 23.78
C ARG A 101 -2.63 3.12 22.77
N HIS A 102 -2.61 4.02 21.80
CA HIS A 102 -3.58 4.00 20.70
C HIS A 102 -3.55 2.67 19.96
N VAL A 103 -2.36 2.17 19.57
CA VAL A 103 -2.23 0.90 18.82
C VAL A 103 -2.32 -0.34 19.72
N GLU A 104 -2.10 -0.22 21.03
CA GLU A 104 -2.35 -1.29 22.00
C GLU A 104 -3.85 -1.48 22.28
N THR A 105 -4.65 -0.43 22.10
CA THR A 105 -6.11 -0.49 22.20
C THR A 105 -6.69 -1.04 20.91
N ARG A 106 -6.51 -2.36 20.70
CA ARG A 106 -7.01 -3.08 19.52
C ARG A 106 -8.52 -2.84 19.34
N PRO A 107 -9.00 -2.43 18.14
CA PRO A 107 -10.42 -2.21 17.93
C PRO A 107 -11.26 -3.46 18.14
N ALA A 108 -12.47 -3.29 18.67
CA ALA A 108 -13.38 -4.39 19.02
C ALA A 108 -13.79 -5.25 17.81
N TRP A 109 -13.79 -4.68 16.60
CA TRP A 109 -14.13 -5.41 15.38
C TRP A 109 -13.04 -6.38 14.92
N VAL A 110 -11.81 -6.28 15.44
CA VAL A 110 -10.69 -7.09 14.92
C VAL A 110 -10.79 -8.55 15.38
N ASP A 111 -11.31 -9.41 14.51
CA ASP A 111 -11.40 -10.86 14.69
C ASP A 111 -10.07 -11.61 14.36
N PRO A 112 -9.42 -12.31 15.31
CA PRO A 112 -8.21 -13.11 15.07
C PRO A 112 -8.37 -14.25 14.05
N ALA A 113 -9.56 -14.86 13.96
CA ALA A 113 -9.80 -15.96 13.02
C ALA A 113 -9.79 -15.44 11.57
N LYS A 114 -10.42 -14.27 11.33
CA LYS A 114 -10.38 -13.60 10.03
C LYS A 114 -8.96 -13.14 9.65
N LEU A 115 -8.16 -12.67 10.61
CA LEU A 115 -6.74 -12.35 10.36
C LEU A 115 -5.97 -13.57 9.86
N ARG A 116 -6.18 -14.73 10.51
CA ARG A 116 -5.56 -16.00 10.10
C ARG A 116 -6.03 -16.46 8.72
N ASP A 117 -7.33 -16.36 8.44
CA ASP A 117 -7.88 -16.68 7.12
C ASP A 117 -7.25 -15.81 6.02
N GLY A 118 -7.11 -14.50 6.27
CA GLY A 118 -6.46 -13.56 5.36
C GLY A 118 -5.00 -13.92 5.09
N ALA A 119 -4.22 -14.17 6.13
CA ALA A 119 -2.83 -14.57 6.03
C ALA A 119 -2.69 -15.88 5.22
N ARG A 120 -3.51 -16.89 5.53
CA ARG A 120 -3.52 -18.17 4.81
C ARG A 120 -3.90 -17.99 3.34
N TYR A 121 -4.92 -17.20 3.04
CA TYR A 121 -5.28 -16.94 1.65
C TYR A 121 -4.13 -16.26 0.90
N ILE A 122 -3.52 -15.22 1.48
CA ILE A 122 -2.36 -14.53 0.89
C ILE A 122 -1.20 -15.50 0.65
N HIS A 123 -0.89 -16.36 1.62
CA HIS A 123 0.13 -17.40 1.48
C HIS A 123 -0.17 -18.34 0.31
N SER A 124 -1.42 -18.76 0.13
CA SER A 124 -1.83 -19.67 -0.96
C SER A 124 -1.56 -19.12 -2.37
N THR A 125 -1.44 -17.80 -2.52
CA THR A 125 -1.14 -17.15 -3.81
C THR A 125 0.33 -17.22 -4.22
N GLY A 126 1.23 -17.52 -3.26
CA GLY A 126 2.68 -17.58 -3.47
C GLY A 126 3.27 -16.31 -4.08
N ARG A 127 4.30 -16.47 -4.93
CA ARG A 127 4.95 -15.35 -5.65
C ARG A 127 4.04 -14.66 -6.65
N PHE A 128 2.97 -15.33 -7.09
CA PHE A 128 2.06 -14.73 -8.05
C PHE A 128 1.28 -13.58 -7.43
N GLY A 129 0.86 -13.69 -6.16
CA GLY A 129 0.24 -12.57 -5.45
C GLY A 129 1.15 -11.35 -5.35
N MET A 130 2.44 -11.55 -5.02
CA MET A 130 3.42 -10.44 -5.01
C MET A 130 3.56 -9.78 -6.38
N LEU A 131 3.60 -10.57 -7.45
CA LEU A 131 3.67 -10.06 -8.82
C LEU A 131 2.45 -9.21 -9.16
N VAL A 132 1.26 -9.71 -8.86
CA VAL A 132 0.02 -9.01 -9.19
C VAL A 132 -0.15 -7.77 -8.34
N LEU A 133 0.19 -7.82 -7.05
CA LEU A 133 0.17 -6.65 -6.17
C LEU A 133 1.10 -5.54 -6.68
N ARG A 134 2.30 -5.88 -7.12
CA ARG A 134 3.23 -4.91 -7.72
C ARG A 134 2.65 -4.25 -8.98
N ASP A 135 2.00 -5.01 -9.84
CA ASP A 135 1.57 -4.49 -11.15
C ASP A 135 0.15 -3.85 -11.11
N ALA A 136 -0.79 -4.46 -10.38
CA ALA A 136 -2.15 -3.94 -10.23
C ALA A 136 -2.28 -2.91 -9.10
N GLY A 137 -1.48 -3.01 -8.05
CA GLY A 137 -1.49 -2.08 -6.92
C GLY A 137 -0.51 -0.93 -7.14
N LEU A 138 0.78 -1.23 -7.26
CA LEU A 138 1.82 -0.19 -7.31
C LEU A 138 1.93 0.48 -8.69
N MET A 139 2.11 -0.29 -9.78
CA MET A 139 2.25 0.29 -11.12
C MET A 139 1.00 1.06 -11.56
N ALA A 140 -0.20 0.50 -11.34
CA ALA A 140 -1.45 1.23 -11.61
C ALA A 140 -1.61 2.46 -10.68
N GLY A 141 -1.17 2.36 -9.42
CA GLY A 141 -1.18 3.46 -8.47
C GLY A 141 -0.35 4.67 -8.92
N TYR A 142 0.72 4.46 -9.71
CA TYR A 142 1.49 5.55 -10.31
C TYR A 142 0.72 6.38 -11.34
N GLN A 143 -0.51 6.02 -11.70
CA GLN A 143 -1.39 6.89 -12.47
C GLN A 143 -1.99 8.04 -11.65
N ALA A 144 -1.88 8.01 -10.31
CA ALA A 144 -2.29 9.12 -9.45
C ALA A 144 -1.13 10.12 -9.29
N GLY A 145 -1.12 11.18 -10.13
CA GLY A 145 0.00 12.12 -10.22
C GLY A 145 0.37 12.78 -8.88
N ALA A 146 -0.65 13.14 -8.08
CA ALA A 146 -0.41 13.82 -6.81
C ALA A 146 0.25 12.93 -5.72
N ILE A 147 -0.05 11.63 -5.70
CA ILE A 147 0.59 10.67 -4.78
C ILE A 147 2.09 10.56 -5.09
N ASN A 148 2.44 10.59 -6.37
CA ASN A 148 3.81 10.43 -6.84
C ASN A 148 4.75 11.56 -6.39
N GLN A 149 4.23 12.77 -6.16
CA GLN A 149 5.04 13.93 -5.75
C GLN A 149 5.83 13.65 -4.47
N ALA A 150 5.20 13.04 -3.46
CA ALA A 150 5.89 12.66 -2.23
C ALA A 150 7.01 11.63 -2.47
N LEU A 151 6.83 10.71 -3.43
CA LEU A 151 7.87 9.74 -3.78
C LEU A 151 9.05 10.43 -4.49
N VAL A 152 8.78 11.22 -5.52
CA VAL A 152 9.83 11.88 -6.31
C VAL A 152 10.64 12.83 -5.43
N MET A 153 10.00 13.66 -4.62
CA MET A 153 10.65 14.63 -3.74
C MET A 153 11.45 13.99 -2.59
N THR A 154 11.19 12.71 -2.27
CA THR A 154 11.97 11.93 -1.28
C THR A 154 13.07 11.08 -1.90
N GLY A 155 13.47 11.43 -3.12
CA GLY A 155 14.60 10.80 -3.80
C GLY A 155 14.30 9.38 -4.29
N ALA A 156 13.03 9.07 -4.58
CA ALA A 156 12.65 7.75 -5.06
C ALA A 156 13.46 7.34 -6.31
N LEU A 157 13.60 8.22 -7.28
CA LEU A 157 14.29 7.87 -8.52
C LEU A 157 15.78 7.56 -8.28
N GLN A 158 16.41 8.27 -7.34
CA GLN A 158 17.81 8.15 -6.96
C GLN A 158 18.10 6.89 -6.15
N ARG A 159 17.23 6.52 -5.20
CA ARG A 159 17.38 5.31 -4.38
C ARG A 159 17.18 3.99 -5.16
N GLY A 160 16.61 4.06 -6.35
CA GLY A 160 16.30 2.91 -7.20
C GLY A 160 14.99 2.22 -6.81
N ALA A 161 14.15 1.91 -7.81
CA ALA A 161 12.88 1.22 -7.60
C ALA A 161 13.06 -0.19 -6.99
N GLN A 162 14.15 -0.87 -7.32
CA GLN A 162 14.48 -2.21 -6.84
C GLN A 162 14.56 -2.29 -5.32
N ARG A 163 15.30 -1.37 -4.70
CA ARG A 163 15.47 -1.36 -3.25
C ARG A 163 14.15 -1.07 -2.53
N ARG A 164 13.36 -0.12 -3.01
CA ARG A 164 12.05 0.20 -2.41
C ARG A 164 11.05 -0.94 -2.53
N VAL A 165 11.01 -1.62 -3.69
CA VAL A 165 10.17 -2.80 -3.88
C VAL A 165 10.61 -3.92 -2.93
N ALA A 166 11.91 -4.11 -2.73
CA ALA A 166 12.44 -5.07 -1.76
C ALA A 166 11.99 -4.75 -0.33
N GLU A 167 12.14 -3.50 0.11
CA GLU A 167 11.76 -3.02 1.44
C GLU A 167 10.26 -3.21 1.70
N THR A 168 9.41 -2.79 0.76
CA THR A 168 7.96 -2.97 0.84
C THR A 168 7.58 -4.46 0.85
N THR A 169 8.26 -5.28 0.05
CA THR A 169 8.01 -6.73 0.00
C THR A 169 8.41 -7.40 1.31
N SER A 170 9.50 -6.97 1.95
CA SER A 170 9.91 -7.50 3.27
C SER A 170 8.83 -7.22 4.31
N TRP A 171 8.41 -5.96 4.44
CA TRP A 171 7.31 -5.59 5.34
C TRP A 171 6.04 -6.37 5.03
N TRP A 172 5.67 -6.48 3.75
CA TRP A 172 4.48 -7.21 3.34
C TRP A 172 4.54 -8.69 3.75
N VAL A 173 5.70 -9.35 3.60
CA VAL A 173 5.89 -10.75 4.01
C VAL A 173 5.73 -10.90 5.52
N ASP A 174 6.20 -9.95 6.32
CA ASP A 174 6.08 -10.00 7.78
C ASP A 174 4.67 -9.69 8.25
N ALA A 175 4.05 -8.63 7.72
CA ALA A 175 2.69 -8.19 8.08
C ALA A 175 1.61 -9.19 7.68
N THR A 176 1.83 -9.96 6.60
CA THR A 176 0.88 -10.97 6.13
C THR A 176 1.17 -12.38 6.64
N ALA A 177 2.16 -12.54 7.52
CA ALA A 177 2.39 -13.82 8.20
C ALA A 177 1.20 -14.20 9.09
N GLU A 178 1.00 -15.49 9.34
CA GLU A 178 0.08 -15.93 10.39
C GLU A 178 0.61 -15.44 11.74
N GLY A 179 -0.21 -14.70 12.49
CA GLY A 179 0.23 -13.99 13.71
C GLY A 179 1.09 -12.75 13.45
N GLY A 180 1.33 -12.37 12.18
CA GLY A 180 2.20 -11.25 11.79
C GLY A 180 1.71 -9.85 12.19
N MET A 181 0.46 -9.76 12.67
CA MET A 181 -0.12 -8.53 13.21
C MET A 181 -0.51 -8.65 14.70
N GLU A 182 -0.08 -9.72 15.37
CA GLU A 182 -0.16 -9.80 16.84
C GLU A 182 0.78 -8.77 17.46
N ARG A 183 0.48 -8.32 18.68
CA ARG A 183 1.34 -7.36 19.38
C ARG A 183 2.75 -7.94 19.48
N PHE A 184 3.73 -7.10 19.19
CA PHE A 184 5.16 -7.43 19.16
C PHE A 184 5.64 -8.38 18.05
N SER A 185 4.76 -8.84 17.16
CA SER A 185 5.19 -9.57 15.98
C SER A 185 6.03 -8.67 15.03
N PRO A 186 6.91 -9.25 14.19
CA PRO A 186 7.73 -8.47 13.26
C PRO A 186 6.92 -7.57 12.32
N GLY A 187 5.78 -8.07 11.82
CA GLY A 187 4.90 -7.32 10.91
C GLY A 187 4.23 -6.15 11.62
N PHE A 188 3.72 -6.35 12.84
CA PHE A 188 3.16 -5.27 13.66
C PHE A 188 4.19 -4.18 13.94
N LYS A 189 5.38 -4.56 14.44
CA LYS A 189 6.46 -3.61 14.78
C LYS A 189 6.91 -2.81 13.56
N THR A 190 7.10 -3.48 12.42
CA THR A 190 7.52 -2.81 11.18
C THR A 190 6.42 -1.91 10.63
N THR A 191 5.15 -2.28 10.78
CA THR A 191 4.01 -1.40 10.42
C THR A 191 4.04 -0.11 11.22
N LEU A 192 4.32 -0.17 12.54
CA LEU A 192 4.49 1.05 13.36
C LEU A 192 5.66 1.90 12.89
N ARG A 193 6.80 1.28 12.54
CA ARG A 193 7.96 2.01 12.00
C ARG A 193 7.62 2.72 10.68
N VAL A 194 6.85 2.08 9.79
CA VAL A 194 6.37 2.69 8.55
C VAL A 194 5.39 3.83 8.84
N ARG A 195 4.48 3.68 9.80
CA ARG A 195 3.58 4.76 10.24
C ARG A 195 4.36 6.00 10.70
N VAL A 196 5.38 5.81 11.55
CA VAL A 196 6.25 6.92 12.00
C VAL A 196 7.06 7.50 10.85
N MET A 197 7.57 6.66 9.93
CA MET A 197 8.23 7.10 8.70
C MET A 197 7.33 8.02 7.87
N HIS A 198 6.06 7.68 7.70
CA HIS A 198 5.10 8.53 6.98
C HIS A 198 4.95 9.91 7.64
N ALA A 199 4.85 9.97 8.96
CA ALA A 199 4.81 11.25 9.68
C ALA A 199 6.11 12.05 9.56
N ILE A 200 7.27 11.40 9.59
CA ILE A 200 8.58 12.05 9.35
C ILE A 200 8.65 12.66 7.94
N VAL A 201 8.24 11.90 6.92
CA VAL A 201 8.20 12.37 5.53
C VAL A 201 7.19 13.50 5.37
N ARG A 202 5.99 13.36 5.94
CA ARG A 202 4.96 14.41 5.93
C ARG A 202 5.48 15.72 6.51
N ARG A 203 6.10 15.69 7.69
CA ARG A 203 6.71 16.87 8.31
C ARG A 203 7.83 17.45 7.44
N SER A 204 8.72 16.60 6.92
CA SER A 204 9.84 17.05 6.08
C SER A 204 9.39 17.72 4.79
N LEU A 205 8.39 17.16 4.11
CA LEU A 205 7.87 17.72 2.86
C LEU A 205 7.04 18.99 3.11
N SER A 206 6.23 19.00 4.18
CA SER A 206 5.39 20.16 4.51
C SER A 206 6.19 21.44 4.75
N GLY A 207 7.43 21.31 5.25
CA GLY A 207 8.34 22.45 5.48
C GLY A 207 9.11 22.93 4.24
N ARG A 208 8.90 22.33 3.06
CA ARG A 208 9.63 22.70 1.83
C ARG A 208 8.84 23.73 1.03
N VAL A 209 9.53 24.74 0.52
CA VAL A 209 8.98 25.72 -0.42
C VAL A 209 8.41 25.04 -1.69
N ALA A 210 9.01 23.93 -2.11
CA ALA A 210 8.56 23.21 -3.30
C ALA A 210 7.26 22.41 -3.10
N TRP A 211 6.73 22.28 -1.88
CA TRP A 211 5.46 21.59 -1.64
C TRP A 211 4.29 22.57 -1.70
N ASP A 212 3.47 22.46 -2.74
CA ASP A 212 2.26 23.26 -2.90
C ASP A 212 1.10 22.66 -2.09
N HIS A 213 0.84 23.23 -0.91
CA HIS A 213 -0.23 22.77 0.00
C HIS A 213 -1.63 23.04 -0.54
N ASP A 214 -1.81 24.05 -1.38
CA ASP A 214 -3.12 24.39 -1.95
C ASP A 214 -3.46 23.49 -3.12
N ALA A 215 -2.47 23.08 -3.90
CA ALA A 215 -2.66 22.08 -4.94
C ALA A 215 -2.70 20.65 -4.39
N LEU A 216 -1.75 20.28 -3.54
CA LEU A 216 -1.51 18.89 -3.15
C LEU A 216 -2.14 18.48 -1.82
N GLY A 217 -2.53 19.43 -0.97
CA GLY A 217 -2.90 19.15 0.42
C GLY A 217 -1.69 18.75 1.26
N LEU A 218 -1.93 18.00 2.34
CA LEU A 218 -0.82 17.50 3.16
C LEU A 218 -0.12 16.31 2.47
N PRO A 219 1.22 16.19 2.56
CA PRO A 219 1.90 15.00 2.09
C PRO A 219 1.45 13.75 2.85
N ILE A 220 1.25 12.63 2.15
CA ILE A 220 0.80 11.36 2.75
C ILE A 220 -0.46 11.59 3.61
N ASN A 221 -1.44 12.32 3.08
CA ASN A 221 -2.71 12.56 3.76
C ASN A 221 -3.57 11.28 3.80
N GLN A 222 -4.68 11.36 4.53
CA GLN A 222 -5.60 10.24 4.77
C GLN A 222 -6.21 9.66 3.49
N VAL A 223 -6.47 10.47 2.45
CA VAL A 223 -7.02 9.96 1.17
C VAL A 223 -5.99 9.17 0.39
N ASP A 224 -4.73 9.63 0.36
CA ASP A 224 -3.63 8.94 -0.31
C ASP A 224 -3.26 7.64 0.45
N MET A 225 -3.33 7.67 1.78
CA MET A 225 -3.19 6.48 2.62
C MET A 225 -4.33 5.48 2.37
N GLN A 226 -5.58 5.95 2.25
CA GLN A 226 -6.73 5.10 1.89
C GLN A 226 -6.56 4.48 0.50
N ALA A 227 -6.14 5.27 -0.50
CA ALA A 227 -5.89 4.78 -1.86
C ALA A 227 -4.89 3.62 -1.85
N THR A 228 -3.80 3.78 -1.10
CA THR A 228 -2.77 2.77 -0.94
C THR A 228 -3.31 1.52 -0.22
N TYR A 229 -4.07 1.69 0.86
CA TYR A 229 -4.75 0.60 1.57
C TYR A 229 -5.70 -0.19 0.65
N LEU A 230 -6.50 0.49 -0.17
CA LEU A 230 -7.40 -0.13 -1.15
C LEU A 230 -6.60 -0.89 -2.23
N GLY A 231 -5.42 -0.39 -2.59
CA GLY A 231 -4.44 -1.05 -3.46
C GLY A 231 -3.99 -2.42 -2.91
N PHE A 232 -3.59 -2.48 -1.64
CA PHE A 232 -3.18 -3.72 -0.98
C PHE A 232 -4.32 -4.71 -0.72
N SER A 233 -5.53 -4.19 -0.51
CA SER A 233 -6.73 -4.95 -0.18
C SER A 233 -7.55 -5.31 -1.42
N ALA A 234 -8.56 -4.51 -1.73
CA ALA A 234 -9.57 -4.82 -2.73
C ALA A 234 -9.01 -4.89 -4.16
N VAL A 235 -8.09 -3.99 -4.55
CA VAL A 235 -7.45 -4.05 -5.87
C VAL A 235 -6.67 -5.35 -6.02
N HIS A 236 -5.84 -5.70 -5.05
CA HIS A 236 -5.08 -6.95 -5.07
C HIS A 236 -6.00 -8.19 -5.08
N LEU A 237 -7.06 -8.19 -4.28
CA LEU A 237 -8.05 -9.26 -4.26
C LEU A 237 -8.74 -9.44 -5.63
N MET A 238 -9.18 -8.35 -6.27
CA MET A 238 -9.77 -8.39 -7.61
C MET A 238 -8.76 -8.88 -8.64
N ALA A 239 -7.52 -8.40 -8.57
CA ALA A 239 -6.48 -8.73 -9.51
C ALA A 239 -6.08 -10.22 -9.44
N LEU A 240 -6.07 -10.81 -8.23
CA LEU A 240 -5.91 -12.26 -8.04
C LEU A 240 -7.03 -13.05 -8.73
N ARG A 241 -8.31 -12.64 -8.53
CA ARG A 241 -9.47 -13.32 -9.12
C ARG A 241 -9.49 -13.28 -10.64
N VAL A 242 -9.31 -12.09 -11.22
CA VAL A 242 -9.29 -11.89 -12.68
C VAL A 242 -8.13 -12.67 -13.31
N SER A 243 -7.07 -12.94 -12.55
CA SER A 243 -5.93 -13.73 -12.98
C SER A 243 -6.07 -15.24 -12.71
N GLY A 244 -7.23 -15.75 -12.28
CA GLY A 244 -7.46 -17.20 -12.12
C GLY A 244 -7.07 -17.81 -10.78
N VAL A 245 -6.86 -17.00 -9.73
CA VAL A 245 -6.79 -17.52 -8.36
C VAL A 245 -8.21 -17.78 -7.87
N VAL A 246 -8.48 -19.01 -7.43
CA VAL A 246 -9.79 -19.37 -6.86
C VAL A 246 -9.91 -18.77 -5.46
N THR A 247 -10.91 -17.91 -5.28
CA THR A 247 -11.15 -17.14 -4.06
C THR A 247 -12.57 -17.40 -3.54
N THR A 248 -12.68 -17.97 -2.34
CA THR A 248 -13.97 -18.15 -1.67
C THR A 248 -14.41 -16.85 -0.97
N ARG A 249 -15.65 -16.82 -0.46
CA ARG A 249 -16.12 -15.70 0.36
C ARG A 249 -15.30 -15.54 1.64
N ARG A 250 -14.94 -16.66 2.28
CA ARG A 250 -14.10 -16.67 3.49
C ARG A 250 -12.72 -16.09 3.22
N ASP A 251 -12.09 -16.47 2.11
CA ASP A 251 -10.79 -15.94 1.70
C ASP A 251 -10.84 -14.41 1.50
N ALA A 252 -11.87 -13.94 0.81
CA ALA A 252 -12.08 -12.52 0.54
C ALA A 252 -12.29 -11.72 1.82
N GLN A 253 -13.18 -12.18 2.69
CA GLN A 253 -13.45 -11.56 3.99
C GLN A 253 -12.20 -11.54 4.87
N GLY A 254 -11.46 -12.65 4.94
CA GLY A 254 -10.21 -12.73 5.69
C GLY A 254 -9.16 -11.75 5.18
N MET A 255 -8.98 -11.66 3.86
CA MET A 255 -8.02 -10.72 3.26
C MET A 255 -8.41 -9.26 3.47
N MET A 256 -9.69 -8.91 3.26
CA MET A 256 -10.18 -7.55 3.51
C MET A 256 -10.02 -7.18 4.99
N HIS A 257 -10.34 -8.10 5.90
CA HIS A 257 -10.21 -7.91 7.35
C HIS A 257 -8.77 -7.71 7.79
N LEU A 258 -7.85 -8.54 7.27
CA LEU A 258 -6.42 -8.41 7.54
C LEU A 258 -5.91 -7.04 7.10
N TRP A 259 -6.23 -6.60 5.88
CA TRP A 259 -5.79 -5.30 5.40
C TRP A 259 -6.49 -4.11 6.07
N ARG A 260 -7.74 -4.27 6.50
CA ARG A 260 -8.43 -3.28 7.33
C ARG A 260 -7.67 -3.05 8.63
N TYR A 261 -7.25 -4.14 9.29
CA TYR A 261 -6.45 -4.04 10.51
C TYR A 261 -5.04 -3.49 10.27
N ILE A 262 -4.35 -3.93 9.22
CA ILE A 262 -3.05 -3.35 8.84
C ILE A 262 -3.20 -1.85 8.55
N GLY A 263 -4.24 -1.43 7.83
CA GLY A 263 -4.53 -0.02 7.54
C GLY A 263 -4.75 0.81 8.81
N TRP A 264 -5.51 0.28 9.77
CA TRP A 264 -5.70 0.93 11.07
C TRP A 264 -4.39 1.07 11.84
N VAL A 265 -3.59 0.00 11.94
CA VAL A 265 -2.27 0.06 12.60
C VAL A 265 -1.34 1.05 11.89
N MET A 266 -1.42 1.13 10.56
CA MET A 266 -0.67 2.07 9.70
C MET A 266 -1.13 3.54 9.87
N GLY A 267 -2.24 3.80 10.54
CA GLY A 267 -2.75 5.14 10.84
C GLY A 267 -3.76 5.68 9.84
N VAL A 268 -4.38 4.84 9.02
CA VAL A 268 -5.55 5.23 8.23
C VAL A 268 -6.73 5.44 9.18
N ASP A 269 -7.42 6.57 9.03
CA ASP A 269 -8.60 6.88 9.83
C ASP A 269 -9.66 5.78 9.68
N GLU A 270 -10.28 5.40 10.80
CA GLU A 270 -11.22 4.29 10.83
C GLU A 270 -12.45 4.53 9.93
N SER A 271 -12.85 5.79 9.71
CA SER A 271 -13.96 6.13 8.82
C SER A 271 -13.63 5.90 7.34
N LEU A 272 -12.35 5.74 6.99
CA LEU A 272 -11.89 5.47 5.63
C LEU A 272 -11.63 3.98 5.36
N LEU A 273 -11.74 3.16 6.40
CA LEU A 273 -11.51 1.71 6.34
C LEU A 273 -12.82 0.96 6.17
N THR A 274 -12.80 -0.12 5.38
CA THR A 274 -13.95 -1.00 5.23
C THR A 274 -13.54 -2.47 5.21
N GLU A 275 -14.41 -3.35 5.68
CA GLU A 275 -14.27 -4.79 5.47
C GLU A 275 -15.13 -5.30 4.31
N ASP A 276 -16.05 -4.47 3.80
CA ASP A 276 -16.96 -4.84 2.74
C ASP A 276 -16.29 -4.67 1.38
N GLU A 277 -16.25 -5.76 0.63
CA GLU A 277 -15.59 -5.81 -0.67
C GLU A 277 -16.31 -4.96 -1.72
N HIS A 278 -17.64 -4.87 -1.67
CA HIS A 278 -18.42 -4.09 -2.63
C HIS A 278 -18.28 -2.59 -2.34
N GLU A 279 -18.34 -2.21 -1.08
CA GLU A 279 -18.03 -0.84 -0.63
C GLU A 279 -16.61 -0.43 -1.04
N SER A 280 -15.63 -1.33 -0.88
CA SER A 280 -14.25 -1.06 -1.30
C SER A 280 -14.15 -0.70 -2.79
N ARG A 281 -14.97 -1.31 -3.67
CA ARG A 281 -14.99 -0.95 -5.11
C ARG A 281 -15.56 0.44 -5.34
N VAL A 282 -16.56 0.84 -4.56
CA VAL A 282 -17.11 2.20 -4.58
C VAL A 282 -16.05 3.20 -4.12
N LEU A 283 -15.36 2.90 -3.02
CA LEU A 283 -14.27 3.75 -2.53
C LEU A 283 -13.11 3.85 -3.54
N ILE A 284 -12.72 2.75 -4.19
CA ILE A 284 -11.71 2.78 -5.28
C ILE A 284 -12.17 3.70 -6.41
N TYR A 285 -13.42 3.56 -6.86
CA TYR A 285 -13.98 4.41 -7.91
C TYR A 285 -13.90 5.90 -7.51
N GLN A 286 -14.38 6.23 -6.31
CA GLN A 286 -14.40 7.60 -5.81
C GLN A 286 -12.99 8.16 -5.66
N ASN A 287 -12.05 7.36 -5.16
CA ASN A 287 -10.66 7.75 -5.04
C ASN A 287 -10.06 8.05 -6.42
N ILE A 288 -10.24 7.17 -7.43
CA ILE A 288 -9.77 7.42 -8.80
C ILE A 288 -10.36 8.72 -9.39
N VAL A 289 -11.64 9.00 -9.16
CA VAL A 289 -12.30 10.22 -9.66
C VAL A 289 -11.80 11.47 -8.93
N SER A 290 -11.45 11.38 -7.65
CA SER A 290 -10.93 12.50 -6.85
C SER A 290 -9.46 12.81 -7.11
N GLN A 291 -8.68 11.88 -7.65
CA GLN A 291 -7.22 12.03 -7.78
C GLN A 291 -6.84 12.90 -8.98
N ALA A 292 -5.68 13.54 -8.88
CA ALA A 292 -5.08 14.24 -10.03
C ALA A 292 -4.73 13.23 -11.14
N PRO A 293 -4.89 13.61 -12.41
CA PRO A 293 -4.54 12.75 -13.54
C PRO A 293 -3.02 12.45 -13.58
N PRO A 294 -2.61 11.45 -14.38
CA PRO A 294 -1.19 11.17 -14.61
C PRO A 294 -0.42 12.37 -15.18
N ASP A 295 0.83 12.53 -14.74
CA ASP A 295 1.76 13.61 -15.08
C ASP A 295 3.18 13.06 -15.42
N GLU A 296 4.19 13.92 -15.52
CA GLU A 296 5.57 13.51 -15.81
C GLU A 296 6.14 12.59 -14.72
N THR A 297 5.73 12.75 -13.47
CA THR A 297 6.18 11.88 -12.36
C THR A 297 5.66 10.45 -12.52
N SER A 298 4.47 10.31 -13.11
CA SER A 298 3.85 9.03 -13.44
C SER A 298 4.69 8.26 -14.47
N GLN A 299 5.21 8.96 -15.49
CA GLN A 299 6.11 8.36 -16.47
C GLN A 299 7.47 8.01 -15.87
N ALA A 300 8.04 8.90 -15.06
CA ALA A 300 9.35 8.68 -14.44
C ALA A 300 9.34 7.45 -13.52
N LEU A 301 8.33 7.35 -12.65
CA LEU A 301 8.16 6.21 -11.74
C LEU A 301 7.77 4.94 -12.50
N GLY A 302 6.89 5.04 -13.51
CA GLY A 302 6.50 3.92 -14.37
C GLY A 302 7.70 3.29 -15.08
N ARG A 303 8.57 4.10 -15.70
CA ARG A 303 9.82 3.62 -16.34
C ARG A 303 10.80 3.02 -15.33
N SER A 304 10.99 3.67 -14.18
CA SER A 304 11.86 3.16 -13.12
C SER A 304 11.39 1.79 -12.61
N LEU A 305 10.08 1.62 -12.38
CA LEU A 305 9.52 0.34 -11.98
C LEU A 305 9.51 -0.69 -13.11
N MET A 306 9.34 -0.29 -14.37
CA MET A 306 9.45 -1.21 -15.51
C MET A 306 10.84 -1.89 -15.56
N ASP A 307 11.90 -1.14 -15.30
CA ASP A 307 13.28 -1.63 -15.41
C ASP A 307 13.80 -2.28 -14.11
N GLU A 308 13.09 -2.11 -12.99
CA GLU A 308 13.40 -2.74 -11.71
C GLU A 308 13.76 -4.24 -11.78
N PRO A 309 13.05 -5.10 -12.56
CA PRO A 309 13.40 -6.51 -12.66
C PRO A 309 14.78 -6.78 -13.26
N LEU A 310 15.37 -5.83 -14.00
CA LEU A 310 16.72 -5.93 -14.56
C LEU A 310 17.81 -5.80 -13.48
N ALA A 311 17.49 -5.13 -12.37
CA ALA A 311 18.41 -4.87 -11.27
C ALA A 311 18.33 -5.91 -10.12
N ARG A 312 17.49 -6.95 -10.25
CA ARG A 312 17.34 -7.99 -9.23
C ARG A 312 18.52 -8.97 -9.20
N HIS A 313 18.70 -9.62 -8.05
CA HIS A 313 19.80 -10.55 -7.79
C HIS A 313 19.44 -11.99 -8.16
N TYR A 314 19.34 -12.28 -9.46
CA TYR A 314 19.09 -13.66 -9.91
C TYR A 314 20.35 -14.51 -9.84
N ARG A 315 20.21 -15.74 -9.31
CA ARG A 315 21.31 -16.71 -9.22
C ARG A 315 21.81 -17.23 -10.58
N TRP A 316 20.91 -17.36 -11.56
CA TRP A 316 21.20 -17.99 -12.85
C TRP A 316 20.82 -17.05 -13.99
N LEU A 317 21.62 -16.95 -15.06
CA LEU A 317 21.28 -16.19 -16.28
C LEU A 317 20.61 -14.81 -16.00
N PRO A 318 21.21 -13.93 -15.16
CA PRO A 318 20.53 -12.75 -14.62
C PRO A 318 20.00 -11.81 -15.70
N GLY A 319 20.72 -11.63 -16.81
CA GLY A 319 20.25 -10.80 -17.93
C GLY A 319 18.99 -11.35 -18.61
N LEU A 320 18.92 -12.66 -18.84
CA LEU A 320 17.74 -13.30 -19.45
C LEU A 320 16.56 -13.32 -18.49
N GLN A 321 16.80 -13.68 -17.22
CA GLN A 321 15.74 -13.64 -16.20
C GLN A 321 15.21 -12.21 -16.02
N GLY A 322 16.08 -11.21 -15.96
CA GLY A 322 15.66 -9.81 -15.86
C GLY A 322 14.76 -9.39 -17.02
N ARG A 323 15.20 -9.63 -18.27
CA ARG A 323 14.43 -9.28 -19.48
C ARG A 323 13.08 -10.01 -19.54
N PHE A 324 13.05 -11.29 -19.20
CA PHE A 324 11.82 -12.07 -19.12
C PHE A 324 10.88 -11.52 -18.06
N ASN A 325 11.37 -11.26 -16.85
CA ASN A 325 10.55 -10.72 -15.75
C ASN A 325 10.02 -9.32 -16.10
N ARG A 326 10.82 -8.46 -16.76
CA ARG A 326 10.37 -7.16 -17.27
C ARG A 326 9.23 -7.31 -18.28
N ALA A 327 9.38 -8.18 -19.29
CA ALA A 327 8.32 -8.45 -20.27
C ALA A 327 7.06 -9.02 -19.61
N ARG A 328 7.23 -9.90 -18.60
CA ARG A 328 6.15 -10.47 -17.80
C ARG A 328 5.40 -9.39 -17.01
N HIS A 329 6.12 -8.49 -16.33
CA HIS A 329 5.52 -7.39 -15.57
C HIS A 329 4.77 -6.41 -16.49
N LEU A 330 5.33 -6.04 -17.64
CA LEU A 330 4.63 -5.22 -18.63
C LEU A 330 3.34 -5.88 -19.13
N SER A 331 3.37 -7.19 -19.33
CA SER A 331 2.20 -7.97 -19.74
C SER A 331 1.10 -7.96 -18.68
N VAL A 332 1.46 -8.05 -17.41
CA VAL A 332 0.49 -8.02 -16.31
C VAL A 332 -0.03 -6.60 -16.06
N ALA A 333 0.85 -5.60 -16.07
CA ALA A 333 0.44 -4.20 -15.98
C ALA A 333 -0.58 -3.85 -17.08
N ARG A 334 -0.32 -4.27 -18.32
CA ARG A 334 -1.24 -4.08 -19.46
C ARG A 334 -2.67 -4.55 -19.18
N LEU A 335 -2.86 -5.66 -18.47
CA LEU A 335 -4.19 -6.16 -18.15
C LEU A 335 -4.97 -5.18 -17.25
N PHE A 336 -4.28 -4.54 -16.30
CA PHE A 336 -4.91 -3.71 -15.28
C PHE A 336 -5.02 -2.23 -15.66
N VAL A 337 -4.04 -1.68 -16.39
CA VAL A 337 -4.01 -0.26 -16.75
C VAL A 337 -4.45 0.03 -18.19
N GLY A 338 -4.61 -1.00 -19.04
CA GLY A 338 -5.02 -0.87 -20.43
C GLY A 338 -4.01 -0.15 -21.34
N SER A 339 -4.38 0.19 -22.58
CA SER A 339 -3.49 0.95 -23.50
C SER A 339 -3.17 2.34 -22.98
N GLU A 340 -4.21 3.04 -22.54
CA GLU A 340 -4.10 4.43 -22.13
C GLU A 340 -3.22 4.57 -20.89
N GLY A 341 -3.45 3.74 -19.86
CA GLY A 341 -2.61 3.74 -18.66
C GLY A 341 -1.16 3.36 -18.94
N MET A 342 -0.90 2.42 -19.87
CA MET A 342 0.48 2.12 -20.28
C MET A 342 1.17 3.36 -20.88
N ALA A 343 0.47 4.11 -21.74
CA ALA A 343 1.00 5.34 -22.31
C ALA A 343 1.22 6.43 -21.26
N SER A 344 0.26 6.65 -20.35
CA SER A 344 0.36 7.60 -19.23
C SER A 344 1.53 7.29 -18.28
N LEU A 345 1.87 6.01 -18.11
CA LEU A 345 3.00 5.55 -17.31
C LEU A 345 4.33 5.51 -18.08
N GLY A 346 4.34 5.96 -19.34
CA GLY A 346 5.53 5.96 -20.18
C GLY A 346 6.05 4.56 -20.53
N LEU A 347 5.16 3.56 -20.54
CA LEU A 347 5.45 2.15 -20.80
C LEU A 347 5.24 1.80 -22.28
N PRO A 348 6.02 0.84 -22.83
CA PRO A 348 5.88 0.43 -24.21
C PRO A 348 4.56 -0.34 -24.45
N PRO A 349 3.95 -0.22 -25.65
CA PRO A 349 2.80 -1.03 -26.04
C PRO A 349 3.12 -2.53 -25.88
N THR A 350 2.33 -3.22 -25.08
CA THR A 350 2.54 -4.63 -24.73
C THR A 350 1.19 -5.36 -24.75
N LEU A 351 1.18 -6.65 -25.09
CA LEU A 351 0.00 -7.51 -25.00
C LEU A 351 -0.08 -8.20 -23.63
N PRO A 352 -1.28 -8.47 -23.09
CA PRO A 352 -1.46 -9.19 -21.83
C PRO A 352 -1.27 -10.71 -21.97
N TRP A 353 -0.24 -11.14 -22.72
CA TRP A 353 0.05 -12.55 -23.00
C TRP A 353 0.22 -13.40 -21.74
N TYR A 354 0.89 -12.91 -20.70
CA TYR A 354 1.18 -13.71 -19.50
C TYR A 354 -0.08 -14.05 -18.71
N PRO A 355 -0.93 -13.09 -18.30
CA PRO A 355 -2.16 -13.44 -17.62
C PRO A 355 -3.09 -14.29 -18.49
N VAL A 356 -3.17 -14.04 -19.80
CA VAL A 356 -3.99 -14.85 -20.73
C VAL A 356 -3.52 -16.31 -20.76
N LEU A 357 -2.22 -16.55 -20.99
CA LEU A 357 -1.67 -17.91 -21.08
C LEU A 357 -1.67 -18.65 -19.74
N THR A 358 -1.61 -17.92 -18.62
CA THR A 358 -1.55 -18.53 -17.28
C THR A 358 -2.90 -18.62 -16.57
N LEU A 359 -3.97 -18.02 -17.11
CA LEU A 359 -5.30 -17.99 -16.50
C LEU A 359 -5.85 -19.40 -16.25
N LEU A 360 -6.05 -20.19 -17.31
CA LEU A 360 -6.64 -21.52 -17.21
C LEU A 360 -5.76 -22.51 -16.42
N PRO A 361 -4.43 -22.58 -16.63
CA PRO A 361 -3.57 -23.43 -15.82
C PRO A 361 -3.61 -23.06 -14.33
N ARG A 362 -3.63 -21.76 -13.99
CA ARG A 362 -3.70 -21.30 -12.60
C ARG A 362 -5.06 -21.63 -11.98
N LEU A 363 -6.14 -21.42 -12.73
CA LEU A 363 -7.50 -21.75 -12.29
C LEU A 363 -7.64 -23.25 -12.02
N ALA A 364 -7.15 -24.08 -12.95
CA ALA A 364 -7.17 -25.54 -12.80
C ALA A 364 -6.34 -25.99 -11.60
N TRP A 365 -5.11 -25.46 -11.43
CA TRP A 365 -4.25 -25.78 -10.29
C TRP A 365 -4.86 -25.38 -8.95
N HIS A 366 -5.32 -24.12 -8.81
CA HIS A 366 -5.95 -23.66 -7.58
C HIS A 366 -7.27 -24.38 -7.30
N GLY A 367 -8.06 -24.68 -8.33
CA GLY A 367 -9.30 -25.45 -8.21
C GLY A 367 -9.02 -26.87 -7.72
N ALA A 368 -8.10 -27.59 -8.36
CA ALA A 368 -7.72 -28.95 -7.97
C ALA A 368 -7.22 -29.02 -6.53
N MET A 369 -6.34 -28.10 -6.13
CA MET A 369 -5.81 -28.06 -4.76
C MET A 369 -6.89 -27.76 -3.70
N ARG A 370 -8.01 -27.12 -4.07
CA ARG A 370 -9.13 -26.92 -3.14
C ARG A 370 -10.04 -28.14 -3.03
N LEU A 371 -10.08 -29.00 -4.05
CA LEU A 371 -10.88 -30.21 -4.06
C LEU A 371 -10.16 -31.39 -3.39
N LEU A 372 -8.84 -31.41 -3.42
CA LEU A 372 -8.04 -32.46 -2.81
C LEU A 372 -7.94 -32.30 -1.28
N PRO A 373 -8.10 -33.38 -0.50
CA PRO A 373 -7.86 -33.36 0.94
C PRO A 373 -6.45 -32.84 1.26
N GLY A 374 -6.34 -31.81 2.11
CA GLY A 374 -5.07 -31.18 2.48
C GLY A 374 -4.41 -30.34 1.38
N GLY A 375 -5.00 -30.21 0.18
CA GLY A 375 -4.42 -29.45 -0.92
C GLY A 375 -4.37 -27.94 -0.64
N GLN A 376 -5.33 -27.40 0.13
CA GLN A 376 -5.28 -26.00 0.57
C GLN A 376 -4.10 -25.74 1.52
N ASP A 377 -3.85 -26.64 2.49
CA ASP A 377 -2.69 -26.52 3.39
C ASP A 377 -1.37 -26.62 2.62
N LEU A 378 -1.32 -27.50 1.61
CA LEU A 378 -0.18 -27.60 0.72
C LEU A 378 0.06 -26.29 -0.05
N LEU A 379 -1.00 -25.68 -0.61
CA LEU A 379 -0.91 -24.38 -1.28
C LEU A 379 -0.39 -23.29 -0.34
N VAL A 380 -0.95 -23.20 0.87
CA VAL A 380 -0.53 -22.23 1.89
C VAL A 380 0.96 -22.40 2.20
N ARG A 381 1.39 -23.63 2.53
CA ARG A 381 2.77 -23.93 2.92
C ARG A 381 3.76 -23.65 1.78
N LEU A 382 3.50 -24.18 0.59
CA LEU A 382 4.38 -23.98 -0.58
C LEU A 382 4.39 -22.52 -1.02
N GLY A 383 3.24 -21.86 -0.99
CA GLY A 383 3.11 -20.46 -1.36
C GLY A 383 3.87 -19.55 -0.41
N ARG A 384 3.74 -19.74 0.91
CA ARG A 384 4.55 -19.02 1.90
C ARG A 384 6.05 -19.27 1.72
N GLN A 385 6.46 -20.52 1.52
CA GLN A 385 7.87 -20.84 1.27
C GLN A 385 8.39 -20.13 0.01
N ARG A 386 7.58 -20.04 -1.05
CA ARG A 386 7.94 -19.32 -2.27
C ARG A 386 8.03 -17.81 -2.04
N GLN A 387 7.19 -17.23 -1.19
CA GLN A 387 7.25 -15.80 -0.83
C GLN A 387 8.53 -15.48 -0.05
N VAL A 388 8.83 -16.24 1.00
CA VAL A 388 10.04 -16.03 1.83
C VAL A 388 11.32 -16.27 1.02
N SER A 389 11.37 -17.35 0.24
CA SER A 389 12.55 -17.65 -0.61
C SER A 389 12.72 -16.69 -1.79
N TYR A 390 11.81 -15.74 -2.00
CA TYR A 390 11.95 -14.68 -2.99
C TYR A 390 12.71 -13.46 -2.45
N LEU A 391 12.71 -13.23 -1.13
CA LEU A 391 13.41 -12.10 -0.51
C LEU A 391 14.90 -12.03 -0.89
N PRO A 392 15.67 -13.13 -0.93
CA PRO A 392 17.07 -13.07 -1.39
C PRO A 392 17.25 -12.58 -2.82
N VAL A 393 16.27 -12.81 -3.72
CA VAL A 393 16.31 -12.27 -5.10
C VAL A 393 16.14 -10.74 -5.10
N LEU A 394 15.43 -10.21 -4.11
CA LEU A 394 15.18 -8.78 -3.93
C LEU A 394 16.26 -8.08 -3.09
N PHE A 395 16.91 -8.75 -2.15
CA PHE A 395 17.92 -8.10 -1.30
C PHE A 395 19.37 -8.47 -1.67
N GLY A 396 19.58 -9.53 -2.46
CA GLY A 396 20.89 -10.07 -2.72
C GLY A 396 21.54 -10.55 -1.43
N GLY A 397 22.73 -10.04 -1.12
CA GLY A 397 23.43 -10.31 0.14
C GLY A 397 23.02 -9.41 1.33
N HIS A 398 22.14 -8.42 1.12
CA HIS A 398 21.71 -7.53 2.20
C HIS A 398 20.62 -8.19 3.07
N GLN A 399 20.54 -7.79 4.34
CA GLN A 399 19.44 -8.25 5.19
C GLN A 399 18.11 -7.63 4.75
N PRO A 400 17.02 -8.43 4.70
CA PRO A 400 15.67 -7.92 4.52
C PRO A 400 15.28 -6.96 5.64
N GLY A 401 14.62 -5.87 5.28
CA GLY A 401 14.15 -4.86 6.22
C GLY A 401 13.58 -3.65 5.48
N VAL A 402 13.00 -2.72 6.24
CA VAL A 402 12.52 -1.43 5.72
C VAL A 402 13.59 -0.37 5.93
N ALA A 403 13.68 0.61 5.03
CA ALA A 403 14.60 1.75 5.19
C ALA A 403 14.40 2.45 6.55
N SER A 404 15.51 2.92 7.13
CA SER A 404 15.43 3.78 8.31
C SER A 404 14.90 5.17 7.92
N PRO A 405 14.17 5.86 8.81
CA PRO A 405 13.64 7.20 8.53
C PRO A 405 14.67 8.22 8.08
N GLU A 406 15.88 8.13 8.61
CA GLU A 406 16.99 8.99 8.23
C GLU A 406 17.52 8.71 6.82
N ALA A 407 17.49 7.46 6.34
CA ALA A 407 17.93 7.16 4.97
C ALA A 407 16.97 7.79 3.95
N VAL A 408 15.67 7.81 4.27
CA VAL A 408 14.64 8.47 3.47
C VAL A 408 14.76 9.99 3.56
N ALA A 409 14.90 10.55 4.77
CA ALA A 409 15.03 11.99 4.95
C ALA A 409 16.34 12.56 4.37
N ARG A 410 17.47 11.84 4.49
CA ARG A 410 18.78 12.25 3.93
C ARG A 410 18.80 12.21 2.41
N SER A 411 18.19 11.22 1.77
CA SER A 411 18.05 11.21 0.29
C SER A 411 17.09 12.29 -0.22
N SER A 412 16.41 12.99 0.68
CA SER A 412 15.49 14.07 0.36
C SER A 412 16.17 15.45 0.43
N HIS A 413 17.46 15.53 0.77
CA HIS A 413 18.25 16.75 0.65
C HIS A 413 19.15 16.64 -0.60
N PRO A 414 19.13 17.64 -1.51
CA PRO A 414 20.04 17.66 -2.66
C PRO A 414 21.51 17.74 -2.25
#